data_AF-A0A1K1SW36-F1
#
_entry.id   AF-A0A1K1SW36-F1
#
_cell.length_a   1.000
_cell.length_b   1.000
_cell.length_c   1.000
_cell.angle_alpha   90.00
_cell.angle_beta   90.00
_cell.angle_gamma   90.00
#
_symmetry.space_group_name_H-M   'P 1'
#
loop_
_entity.id
_entity.type
_entity.pdbx_description
1 polymer ?
#
loop_
_entity_poly.entity_id
_entity_poly.type
_entity_poly.pdbx_seq_one_letter_code
_entity_poly.pdbx_strand_id
1 'polypeptide(L)'
;MFDLCGIVQTPHAMPFSSNYVVVKYLLIGTFVAVGFIAKTIKKSTTEDYPYKNDPPKPAEPEIEPDTRINVITDAGRLEKSRAEAKAKSESEVLTISSLAKCFRRKDPSVIFRIVRILNGQDAAQCNALLGALTKNNSDELTYAITDSQMIQAILAAVSQPELEEKAVELAGTVKLSGFPEVFEKRLMSGNSTVPDRLIYWLSHSEKGASMLPYLETNLNFYSLGDCLRVIAENGNQLVQDRVGELALKADKNLPGVLECCFLYGDERVIPIAREHLKHRSFSGLALSMLIRFDGPKYFNELYELLKSLSTFDDALYVVEKMDKGNITDSLLRTIITQLEATRDFADARCYQLAKILIDNGKAEWLNTPGQLSENRQMAAAIDKAYKFAKIQLHTIVTDLRKASLVPPHYSDSQLETLWKISGHPGTFLINFLDEHDRILRYDAETGEAPVPYAELMQEYKAKSLGTLNHLNVWADANGEKFTILSKDSAYVVTPGSSGDWYDVPLVNELIAKILTDLNCTERFLPVNTGDQAVMYVFGYPAKVHPLIKKYLSF
;
A
#
# COMPACT_ATOMS: atom_id res chain seq x y z
N MET A 1 -83.62 -7.58 -2.51
CA MET A 1 -84.95 -7.04 -2.82
C MET A 1 -84.77 -6.03 -3.95
N PHE A 2 -85.36 -6.33 -5.11
CA PHE A 2 -85.57 -5.50 -6.31
C PHE A 2 -84.39 -4.77 -7.00
N ASP A 3 -83.90 -5.45 -8.03
CA ASP A 3 -83.74 -5.04 -9.43
C ASP A 3 -84.60 -3.86 -9.97
N LEU A 4 -84.01 -3.09 -10.92
CA LEU A 4 -84.50 -2.70 -12.28
C LEU A 4 -84.40 -1.22 -12.72
N CYS A 5 -83.72 -1.05 -13.88
CA CYS A 5 -83.98 -0.22 -15.09
C CYS A 5 -84.16 1.31 -15.01
N GLY A 6 -83.77 2.12 -16.02
CA GLY A 6 -83.37 1.88 -17.43
C GLY A 6 -82.61 3.09 -18.02
N ILE A 7 -81.69 2.90 -18.98
CA ILE A 7 -81.83 3.00 -20.47
C ILE A 7 -82.33 4.36 -20.99
N VAL A 8 -81.47 5.10 -21.74
CA VAL A 8 -81.72 5.61 -23.12
C VAL A 8 -80.37 5.81 -23.85
N GLN A 9 -80.30 5.40 -25.13
CA GLN A 9 -79.17 5.45 -26.06
C GLN A 9 -79.20 6.66 -27.03
N THR A 10 -77.99 7.18 -27.32
CA THR A 10 -77.38 7.67 -28.60
C THR A 10 -77.94 8.88 -29.37
N PRO A 11 -77.20 9.46 -30.36
CA PRO A 11 -75.74 9.71 -30.52
C PRO A 11 -75.43 11.17 -30.98
N HIS A 12 -74.16 11.61 -31.00
CA HIS A 12 -73.56 12.34 -32.14
C HIS A 12 -72.09 12.76 -31.91
N ALA A 13 -71.29 12.48 -32.96
CA ALA A 13 -70.15 13.25 -33.48
C ALA A 13 -68.88 13.45 -32.62
N MET A 14 -67.78 12.80 -33.07
CA MET A 14 -66.42 13.32 -32.94
C MET A 14 -66.27 14.68 -33.66
N PRO A 15 -65.29 15.50 -33.25
CA PRO A 15 -64.11 15.56 -34.09
C PRO A 15 -62.78 15.51 -33.30
N PHE A 16 -61.84 14.77 -33.88
CA PHE A 16 -60.40 14.88 -33.65
C PHE A 16 -59.91 16.28 -34.05
N SER A 17 -59.05 16.90 -33.23
CA SER A 17 -57.75 17.47 -33.63
C SER A 17 -57.21 18.44 -32.57
N SER A 18 -56.00 18.20 -32.04
CA SER A 18 -55.05 19.26 -31.61
C SER A 18 -53.78 18.68 -30.97
N ASN A 19 -53.85 17.54 -30.27
CA ASN A 19 -52.74 17.11 -29.41
C ASN A 19 -51.61 16.29 -30.09
N TYR A 20 -51.74 15.93 -31.36
CA TYR A 20 -50.70 15.14 -32.05
C TYR A 20 -49.54 16.00 -32.59
N VAL A 21 -49.81 17.28 -32.86
CA VAL A 21 -48.81 18.21 -33.42
C VAL A 21 -47.89 18.75 -32.31
N VAL A 22 -48.45 19.06 -31.13
CA VAL A 22 -47.67 19.56 -29.99
C VAL A 22 -46.69 18.52 -29.45
N VAL A 23 -47.09 17.25 -29.38
CA VAL A 23 -46.21 16.15 -28.95
C VAL A 23 -45.09 15.86 -29.97
N LYS A 24 -45.37 16.01 -31.28
CA LYS A 24 -44.33 15.91 -32.31
C LYS A 24 -43.33 17.07 -32.24
N TYR A 25 -43.76 18.30 -31.99
CA TYR A 25 -42.83 19.43 -31.82
C TYR A 25 -42.01 19.33 -30.53
N LEU A 26 -42.57 18.79 -29.45
CA LEU A 26 -41.83 18.59 -28.19
C LEU A 26 -40.73 17.51 -28.35
N LEU A 27 -41.03 16.42 -29.07
CA LEU A 27 -40.06 15.35 -29.37
C LEU A 27 -39.00 15.76 -30.40
N ILE A 28 -39.37 16.55 -31.42
CA ILE A 28 -38.39 17.09 -32.37
C ILE A 28 -37.51 18.15 -31.69
N GLY A 29 -38.07 18.98 -30.81
CA GLY A 29 -37.32 19.98 -30.05
C GLY A 29 -36.29 19.35 -29.10
N THR A 30 -36.63 18.25 -28.43
CA THR A 30 -35.69 17.51 -27.58
C THR A 30 -34.64 16.76 -28.38
N PHE A 31 -34.97 16.17 -29.54
CA PHE A 31 -33.97 15.54 -30.41
C PHE A 31 -33.02 16.55 -31.06
N VAL A 32 -33.49 17.75 -31.42
CA VAL A 32 -32.64 18.82 -31.97
C VAL A 32 -31.75 19.41 -30.88
N ALA A 33 -32.24 19.58 -29.64
CA ALA A 33 -31.44 20.06 -28.51
C ALA A 33 -30.36 19.05 -28.08
N VAL A 34 -30.69 17.75 -28.01
CA VAL A 34 -29.70 16.68 -27.73
C VAL A 34 -28.72 16.54 -28.90
N GLY A 35 -29.19 16.70 -30.14
CA GLY A 35 -28.34 16.73 -31.33
C GLY A 35 -27.39 17.92 -31.38
N PHE A 36 -27.83 19.10 -30.93
CA PHE A 36 -26.98 20.29 -30.83
C PHE A 36 -25.98 20.14 -29.68
N ILE A 37 -26.38 19.72 -28.49
CA ILE A 37 -25.46 19.48 -27.36
C ILE A 37 -24.43 18.40 -27.72
N ALA A 38 -24.83 17.31 -28.39
CA ALA A 38 -23.90 16.29 -28.87
C ALA A 38 -22.94 16.83 -29.95
N LYS A 39 -23.38 17.79 -30.78
CA LYS A 39 -22.56 18.40 -31.85
C LYS A 39 -21.66 19.54 -31.34
N THR A 40 -22.03 20.24 -30.27
CA THR A 40 -21.19 21.24 -29.60
C THR A 40 -20.16 20.56 -28.69
N ILE A 41 -20.52 19.47 -28.00
CA ILE A 41 -19.56 18.63 -27.26
C ILE A 41 -18.58 17.93 -28.22
N LYS A 42 -19.03 17.50 -29.42
CA LYS A 42 -18.12 17.00 -30.47
C LYS A 42 -17.24 18.06 -31.12
N LYS A 43 -17.55 19.36 -31.00
CA LYS A 43 -16.74 20.44 -31.58
C LYS A 43 -15.81 21.13 -30.59
N SER A 44 -15.92 20.86 -29.28
CA SER A 44 -14.99 21.37 -28.26
C SER A 44 -14.09 20.29 -27.63
N THR A 45 -14.03 19.09 -28.21
CA THR A 45 -13.15 17.99 -27.74
C THR A 45 -12.28 17.37 -28.84
N THR A 46 -12.18 18.03 -30.00
CA THR A 46 -11.19 17.68 -31.03
C THR A 46 -10.06 18.70 -31.02
N GLU A 47 -9.25 18.70 -29.96
CA GLU A 47 -7.81 18.70 -30.20
C GLU A 47 -7.48 17.25 -30.57
N ASP A 48 -7.43 17.00 -31.88
CA ASP A 48 -6.89 15.77 -32.43
C ASP A 48 -5.43 15.64 -31.98
N TYR A 49 -5.18 14.90 -30.90
CA TYR A 49 -3.85 14.38 -30.61
C TYR A 49 -3.66 13.08 -31.40
N PRO A 50 -2.80 13.06 -32.43
CA PRO A 50 -2.62 11.87 -33.25
C PRO A 50 -1.63 10.94 -32.54
N TYR A 51 -2.10 9.79 -32.06
CA TYR A 51 -1.24 8.62 -31.89
C TYR A 51 -1.65 7.54 -32.90
N LYS A 52 -1.38 7.85 -34.17
CA LYS A 52 -1.02 6.87 -35.19
C LYS A 52 0.34 7.31 -35.72
N ASN A 53 1.37 6.93 -35.00
CA ASN A 53 2.78 6.78 -35.37
C ASN A 53 3.48 6.40 -34.06
N ASP A 54 4.48 5.52 -34.13
CA ASP A 54 5.34 5.23 -32.98
C ASP A 54 5.76 6.54 -32.30
N PRO A 55 5.81 6.60 -30.95
CA PRO A 55 6.24 7.79 -30.25
C PRO A 55 7.62 8.23 -30.79
N PRO A 56 7.87 9.54 -30.95
CA PRO A 56 9.18 10.01 -31.36
C PRO A 56 10.23 9.41 -30.42
N LYS A 57 11.29 8.87 -31.01
CA LYS A 57 12.48 8.37 -30.32
C LYS A 57 12.83 9.38 -29.21
N PRO A 58 13.04 8.97 -27.95
CA PRO A 58 13.36 9.91 -26.88
C PRO A 58 14.49 10.82 -27.33
N ALA A 59 14.34 12.13 -27.12
CA ALA A 59 15.38 13.10 -27.44
C ALA A 59 16.69 12.65 -26.79
N GLU A 60 17.78 12.71 -27.55
CA GLU A 60 19.12 12.47 -27.02
C GLU A 60 19.32 13.39 -25.79
N PRO A 61 19.79 12.87 -24.65
CA PRO A 61 19.96 13.70 -23.46
C PRO A 61 20.92 14.86 -23.75
N GLU A 62 20.52 16.09 -23.43
CA GLU A 62 21.32 17.32 -23.51
C GLU A 62 22.50 17.36 -22.51
N ILE A 63 22.65 16.32 -21.69
CA ILE A 63 23.67 16.22 -20.65
C ILE A 63 24.86 15.44 -21.21
N GLU A 64 26.07 16.01 -21.13
CA GLU A 64 27.29 15.27 -21.48
C GLU A 64 27.37 13.98 -20.65
N PRO A 65 27.59 12.81 -21.28
CA PRO A 65 27.59 11.54 -20.57
C PRO A 65 28.68 11.50 -19.51
N ASP A 66 28.34 11.01 -18.32
CA ASP A 66 29.24 10.89 -17.19
C ASP A 66 30.43 9.99 -17.57
N THR A 67 31.62 10.59 -17.56
CA THR A 67 32.88 9.95 -17.93
C THR A 67 33.22 8.72 -17.08
N ARG A 68 32.55 8.54 -15.93
CA ARG A 68 32.70 7.38 -15.04
C ARG A 68 31.96 6.13 -15.56
N ILE A 69 31.07 6.27 -16.54
CA ILE A 69 30.39 5.15 -17.19
C ILE A 69 31.14 4.77 -18.47
N ASN A 70 32.02 3.77 -18.37
CA ASN A 70 32.78 3.28 -19.53
C ASN A 70 32.03 2.15 -20.24
N VAL A 71 31.57 2.40 -21.47
CA VAL A 71 30.86 1.42 -22.29
C VAL A 71 31.82 0.67 -23.19
N ILE A 72 31.81 -0.65 -23.08
CA ILE A 72 32.59 -1.56 -23.90
C ILE A 72 31.64 -2.26 -24.87
N THR A 73 31.77 -1.97 -26.16
CA THR A 73 31.06 -2.65 -27.27
C THR A 73 31.99 -3.48 -28.15
N ASP A 74 33.31 -3.42 -27.90
CA ASP A 74 34.31 -4.21 -28.62
C ASP A 74 34.15 -5.71 -28.34
N ALA A 75 34.03 -6.52 -29.39
CA ALA A 75 33.76 -7.94 -29.27
C ALA A 75 34.83 -8.70 -28.47
N GLY A 76 36.11 -8.38 -28.65
CA GLY A 76 37.21 -9.05 -27.94
C GLY A 76 37.20 -8.74 -26.44
N ARG A 77 36.97 -7.48 -26.08
CA ARG A 77 36.81 -7.06 -24.67
C ARG A 77 35.50 -7.57 -24.06
N LEU A 78 34.43 -7.67 -24.83
CA LEU A 78 33.15 -8.23 -24.40
C LEU A 78 33.27 -9.71 -24.07
N GLU A 79 33.97 -10.49 -24.90
CA GLU A 79 34.27 -11.91 -24.62
C GLU A 79 35.10 -12.08 -23.35
N LYS A 80 36.07 -11.19 -23.10
CA LYS A 80 36.80 -11.19 -21.84
C LYS A 80 35.87 -10.95 -20.64
N SER A 81 34.97 -9.97 -20.72
CA SER A 81 33.97 -9.71 -19.67
C SER A 81 32.99 -10.88 -19.49
N ARG A 82 32.61 -11.58 -20.57
CA ARG A 82 31.80 -12.81 -20.51
C ARG A 82 32.53 -13.94 -19.78
N ALA A 83 33.82 -14.13 -20.08
CA ALA A 83 34.65 -15.12 -19.40
C ALA A 83 34.86 -14.80 -17.91
N GLU A 84 35.07 -13.53 -17.56
CA GLU A 84 35.16 -13.07 -16.17
C GLU A 84 33.84 -13.30 -15.41
N ALA A 85 32.70 -12.98 -16.02
CA ALA A 85 31.38 -13.22 -15.44
C ALA A 85 31.16 -14.73 -15.18
N LYS A 86 31.53 -15.57 -16.15
CA LYS A 86 31.44 -17.03 -16.02
C LYS A 86 32.34 -17.56 -14.90
N ALA A 87 33.60 -17.14 -14.85
CA ALA A 87 34.54 -17.54 -13.80
C ALA A 87 34.05 -17.12 -12.41
N LYS A 88 33.49 -15.91 -12.27
CA LYS A 88 32.88 -15.47 -11.01
C LYS A 88 31.71 -16.37 -10.60
N SER A 89 30.79 -16.64 -11.52
CA SER A 89 29.64 -17.52 -11.25
C SER A 89 30.02 -18.95 -10.86
N GLU A 90 31.15 -19.47 -11.37
CA GLU A 90 31.66 -20.81 -11.06
C GLU A 90 32.47 -20.86 -9.76
N SER A 91 33.10 -19.74 -9.36
CA SER A 91 33.93 -19.65 -8.14
C SER A 91 33.16 -19.29 -6.87
N GLU A 92 31.91 -18.86 -7.00
CA GLU A 92 31.10 -18.39 -5.87
C GLU A 92 30.70 -19.60 -5.01
N VAL A 93 31.43 -19.83 -3.91
CA VAL A 93 30.98 -20.75 -2.86
C VAL A 93 29.71 -20.16 -2.27
N LEU A 94 28.58 -20.67 -2.72
CA LEU A 94 27.27 -20.24 -2.26
C LEU A 94 27.15 -20.49 -0.74
N THR A 95 27.40 -19.44 0.04
CA THR A 95 27.06 -19.34 1.47
C THR A 95 25.56 -19.44 1.65
N ILE A 96 25.09 -19.81 2.85
CA ILE A 96 23.64 -19.86 3.15
C ILE A 96 22.94 -18.52 2.85
N SER A 97 23.60 -17.40 3.17
CA SER A 97 23.10 -16.05 2.85
C SER A 97 22.96 -15.84 1.34
N SER A 98 23.98 -16.21 0.56
CA SER A 98 23.91 -16.10 -0.90
C SER A 98 22.88 -17.05 -1.52
N LEU A 99 22.68 -18.26 -0.99
CA LEU A 99 21.62 -19.17 -1.44
C LEU A 99 20.24 -18.55 -1.25
N ALA A 100 19.96 -18.03 -0.06
CA ALA A 100 18.70 -17.35 0.22
C ALA A 100 18.52 -16.12 -0.67
N LYS A 101 19.58 -15.31 -0.88
CA LYS A 101 19.55 -14.14 -1.76
C LYS A 101 19.27 -14.50 -3.21
N CYS A 102 19.91 -15.53 -3.76
CA CYS A 102 19.66 -16.03 -5.11
C CYS A 102 18.23 -16.58 -5.25
N PHE A 103 17.74 -17.30 -4.23
CA PHE A 103 16.37 -17.79 -4.22
C PHE A 103 15.35 -16.64 -4.25
N ARG A 104 15.54 -15.61 -3.43
CA ARG A 104 14.70 -14.40 -3.45
C ARG A 104 14.70 -13.69 -4.79
N ARG A 105 15.82 -13.76 -5.52
CA ARG A 105 15.97 -13.26 -6.89
C ARG A 105 15.38 -14.21 -7.96
N LYS A 106 14.64 -15.23 -7.55
CA LYS A 106 13.98 -16.24 -8.40
C LYS A 106 14.96 -17.04 -9.26
N ASP A 107 16.18 -17.29 -8.77
CA ASP A 107 17.13 -18.18 -9.42
C ASP A 107 16.72 -19.65 -9.18
N PRO A 108 16.31 -20.40 -10.22
CA PRO A 108 15.90 -21.79 -10.05
C PRO A 108 17.06 -22.74 -9.72
N SER A 109 18.31 -22.33 -9.99
CA SER A 109 19.49 -23.20 -9.80
C SER A 109 19.77 -23.53 -8.33
N VAL A 110 19.30 -22.70 -7.40
CA VAL A 110 19.55 -22.88 -5.96
C VAL A 110 18.50 -23.75 -5.25
N ILE A 111 17.36 -24.01 -5.88
CA ILE A 111 16.21 -24.73 -5.26
C ILE A 111 16.64 -26.12 -4.76
N PHE A 112 17.30 -26.91 -5.60
CA PHE A 112 17.74 -28.26 -5.23
C PHE A 112 18.66 -28.26 -4.00
N ARG A 113 19.56 -27.28 -3.92
CA ARG A 113 20.51 -27.16 -2.81
C ARG A 113 19.81 -26.72 -1.52
N ILE A 114 18.83 -25.83 -1.62
CA ILE A 114 17.97 -25.41 -0.51
C ILE A 114 17.18 -26.59 0.04
N VAL A 115 16.46 -27.33 -0.82
CA VAL A 115 15.67 -28.51 -0.42
C VAL A 115 16.56 -29.56 0.26
N ARG A 116 17.78 -29.77 -0.23
CA ARG A 116 18.73 -30.71 0.39
C ARG A 116 19.15 -30.28 1.80
N ILE A 117 19.35 -28.99 2.03
CA ILE A 117 19.70 -28.47 3.37
C ILE A 117 18.50 -28.60 4.31
N LEU A 118 17.29 -28.25 3.86
CA LEU A 118 16.07 -28.31 4.68
C LEU A 118 15.71 -29.74 5.11
N ASN A 119 15.94 -30.73 4.24
CA ASN A 119 15.74 -32.15 4.56
C ASN A 119 16.97 -32.84 5.20
N GLY A 120 18.03 -32.07 5.47
CA GLY A 120 19.27 -32.59 6.06
C GLY A 120 19.15 -32.89 7.55
N GLN A 121 20.19 -33.52 8.11
CA GLN A 121 20.29 -33.79 9.56
C GLN A 121 20.98 -32.66 10.35
N ASP A 122 21.60 -31.69 9.66
CA ASP A 122 22.28 -30.57 10.30
C ASP A 122 21.28 -29.46 10.65
N ALA A 123 20.77 -29.51 11.88
CA ALA A 123 19.82 -28.53 12.39
C ALA A 123 20.38 -27.10 12.37
N ALA A 124 21.70 -26.90 12.57
CA ALA A 124 22.29 -25.57 12.56
C ALA A 124 22.28 -24.95 11.15
N GLN A 125 22.63 -25.74 10.13
CA GLN A 125 22.52 -25.29 8.73
C GLN A 125 21.07 -25.05 8.31
N CYS A 126 20.16 -25.93 8.70
CA CYS A 126 18.74 -25.77 8.40
C CYS A 126 18.19 -24.49 9.05
N ASN A 127 18.48 -24.27 10.34
CA ASN A 127 18.05 -23.09 11.08
C ASN A 127 18.65 -21.80 10.49
N ALA A 128 19.93 -21.81 10.14
CA ALA A 128 20.58 -20.69 9.46
C ALA A 128 19.94 -20.39 8.10
N LEU A 129 19.54 -21.41 7.33
CA LEU A 129 18.87 -21.25 6.05
C LEU A 129 17.44 -20.72 6.21
N LEU A 130 16.67 -21.27 7.13
CA LEU A 130 15.33 -20.76 7.46
C LEU A 130 15.41 -19.28 7.83
N GLY A 131 16.30 -18.92 8.76
CA GLY A 131 16.51 -17.53 9.17
C GLY A 131 17.01 -16.64 8.01
N ALA A 132 17.91 -17.14 7.16
CA ALA A 132 18.40 -16.40 6.02
C ALA A 132 17.30 -16.16 4.97
N LEU A 133 16.39 -17.11 4.78
CA LEU A 133 15.21 -16.96 3.93
C LEU A 133 14.22 -15.95 4.55
N THR A 134 14.00 -15.98 5.86
CA THR A 134 13.13 -15.02 6.56
C THR A 134 13.66 -13.58 6.48
N LYS A 135 14.98 -13.37 6.59
CA LYS A 135 15.58 -12.03 6.58
C LYS A 135 15.33 -11.31 5.25
N ASN A 136 14.53 -10.26 5.31
CA ASN A 136 14.52 -9.17 4.34
C ASN A 136 15.68 -8.24 4.66
N ASN A 137 16.78 -8.35 3.91
CA ASN A 137 17.85 -7.34 3.94
C ASN A 137 17.48 -6.08 3.14
N SER A 138 16.32 -6.09 2.49
CA SER A 138 15.72 -4.99 1.75
C SER A 138 14.24 -5.00 2.12
N ASP A 139 13.68 -3.87 2.50
CA ASP A 139 12.27 -3.74 2.92
C ASP A 139 11.24 -4.12 1.81
N GLU A 140 11.67 -4.51 0.59
CA GLU A 140 10.82 -4.46 -0.61
C GLU A 140 10.80 -5.67 -1.57
N LEU A 141 11.07 -6.90 -1.12
CA LEU A 141 10.84 -8.09 -1.95
C LEU A 141 10.04 -9.16 -1.21
N THR A 142 8.71 -9.06 -1.28
CA THR A 142 7.80 -10.17 -0.96
C THR A 142 7.94 -11.27 -2.02
N TYR A 143 8.97 -12.10 -1.89
CA TYR A 143 9.11 -13.31 -2.70
C TYR A 143 8.18 -14.41 -2.18
N ALA A 144 7.68 -15.26 -3.07
CA ALA A 144 6.84 -16.40 -2.72
C ALA A 144 7.62 -17.72 -2.88
N ILE A 145 7.45 -18.63 -1.93
CA ILE A 145 7.95 -20.01 -2.04
C ILE A 145 6.82 -20.87 -2.59
N THR A 146 6.93 -21.26 -3.87
CA THR A 146 5.92 -22.07 -4.56
C THR A 146 6.35 -23.53 -4.79
N ASP A 147 7.62 -23.87 -4.54
CA ASP A 147 8.12 -25.23 -4.71
C ASP A 147 7.54 -26.17 -3.64
N SER A 148 6.84 -27.23 -4.07
CA SER A 148 6.11 -28.11 -3.15
C SER A 148 7.03 -28.86 -2.17
N GLN A 149 8.25 -29.23 -2.59
CA GLN A 149 9.17 -29.95 -1.72
C GLN A 149 9.73 -29.02 -0.65
N MET A 150 10.04 -27.79 -1.03
CA MET A 150 10.47 -26.76 -0.10
C MET A 150 9.37 -26.40 0.91
N ILE A 151 8.12 -26.22 0.44
CA ILE A 151 6.97 -25.98 1.33
C ILE A 151 6.82 -27.12 2.35
N GLN A 152 6.82 -28.37 1.89
CA GLN A 152 6.68 -29.53 2.76
C GLN A 152 7.81 -29.62 3.80
N ALA A 153 9.06 -29.38 3.40
CA ALA A 153 10.19 -29.41 4.30
C ALA A 153 10.11 -28.33 5.38
N ILE A 154 9.74 -27.09 5.01
CA ILE A 154 9.57 -25.99 5.96
C ILE A 154 8.42 -26.27 6.93
N LEU A 155 7.26 -26.71 6.43
CA LEU A 155 6.11 -27.01 7.29
C LEU A 155 6.35 -28.21 8.21
N ALA A 156 7.13 -29.21 7.77
CA ALA A 156 7.54 -30.32 8.63
C ALA A 156 8.44 -29.85 9.80
N ALA A 157 9.30 -28.86 9.56
CA ALA A 157 10.18 -28.30 10.58
C ALA A 157 9.45 -27.59 11.73
N VAL A 158 8.18 -27.18 11.55
CA VAL A 158 7.32 -26.61 12.62
C VAL A 158 7.12 -27.59 13.79
N SER A 159 7.20 -28.90 13.53
CA SER A 159 7.07 -29.91 14.57
C SER A 159 8.36 -30.22 15.34
N GLN A 160 9.49 -29.64 14.91
CA GLN A 160 10.83 -29.89 15.46
C GLN A 160 11.24 -28.75 16.41
N PRO A 161 11.40 -29.00 17.72
CA PRO A 161 11.66 -27.93 18.70
C PRO A 161 12.84 -27.02 18.37
N GLU A 162 13.96 -27.56 17.86
CA GLU A 162 15.14 -26.77 17.51
C GLU A 162 15.00 -25.91 16.24
N LEU A 163 13.98 -26.15 15.41
CA LEU A 163 13.70 -25.40 14.18
C LEU A 163 12.41 -24.58 14.24
N GLU A 164 11.53 -24.87 15.20
CA GLU A 164 10.15 -24.41 15.26
C GLU A 164 10.05 -22.88 15.12
N GLU A 165 10.86 -22.12 15.87
CA GLU A 165 10.83 -20.65 15.83
C GLU A 165 11.04 -20.11 14.41
N LYS A 166 12.11 -20.54 13.72
CA LYS A 166 12.42 -20.02 12.36
C LYS A 166 11.52 -20.61 11.28
N ALA A 167 11.06 -21.85 11.46
CA ALA A 167 10.10 -22.46 10.55
C ALA A 167 8.74 -21.75 10.60
N VAL A 168 8.23 -21.46 11.81
CA VAL A 168 6.99 -20.69 12.02
C VAL A 168 7.14 -19.29 11.45
N GLU A 169 8.26 -18.61 11.74
CA GLU A 169 8.51 -17.27 11.26
C GLU A 169 8.56 -17.20 9.73
N LEU A 170 9.33 -18.07 9.07
CA LEU A 170 9.40 -18.12 7.62
C LEU A 170 8.02 -18.45 7.01
N ALA A 171 7.37 -19.49 7.51
CA ALA A 171 6.12 -19.98 6.94
C ALA A 171 4.99 -18.94 7.03
N GLY A 172 4.91 -18.22 8.15
CA GLY A 172 3.97 -17.12 8.34
C GLY A 172 4.31 -15.91 7.48
N THR A 173 5.57 -15.47 7.47
CA THR A 173 6.04 -14.29 6.72
C THR A 173 5.75 -14.41 5.23
N VAL A 174 6.08 -15.55 4.62
CA VAL A 174 5.85 -15.78 3.18
C VAL A 174 4.49 -16.42 2.86
N LYS A 175 3.62 -16.59 3.87
CA LYS A 175 2.28 -17.20 3.77
C LYS A 175 2.28 -18.52 3.00
N LEU A 176 3.08 -19.49 3.43
CA LEU A 176 3.19 -20.79 2.73
C LEU A 176 1.84 -21.50 2.62
N SER A 177 1.55 -22.07 1.45
CA SER A 177 0.33 -22.87 1.27
C SER A 177 0.24 -23.99 2.32
N GLY A 178 -0.84 -24.01 3.10
CA GLY A 178 -1.09 -25.01 4.16
C GLY A 178 -0.49 -24.68 5.54
N PHE A 179 0.13 -23.51 5.73
CA PHE A 179 0.62 -23.09 7.03
C PHE A 179 -0.49 -23.00 8.11
N PRO A 180 -1.73 -22.52 7.83
CA PRO A 180 -2.73 -22.35 8.87
C PRO A 180 -3.11 -23.68 9.53
N GLU A 181 -3.28 -24.75 8.75
CA GLU A 181 -3.62 -26.08 9.27
C GLU A 181 -2.50 -26.66 10.16
N VAL A 182 -1.25 -26.46 9.76
CA VAL A 182 -0.09 -26.93 10.51
C VAL A 182 0.05 -26.16 11.82
N PHE A 183 -0.12 -24.83 11.78
CA PHE A 183 -0.02 -23.97 12.96
C PHE A 183 -1.15 -24.24 13.93
N GLU A 184 -2.38 -24.37 13.45
CA GLU A 184 -3.56 -24.72 14.25
C GLU A 184 -3.33 -26.05 14.98
N LYS A 185 -2.93 -27.08 14.24
CA LYS A 185 -2.65 -28.40 14.82
C LYS A 185 -1.51 -28.34 15.85
N ARG A 186 -0.45 -27.59 15.56
CA ARG A 186 0.69 -27.44 16.47
C ARG A 186 0.30 -26.69 17.74
N LEU A 187 -0.45 -25.60 17.63
CA LEU A 187 -0.96 -24.82 18.77
C LEU A 187 -1.86 -25.67 19.66
N MET A 188 -2.86 -26.34 19.07
CA MET A 188 -3.83 -27.17 19.79
C MET A 188 -3.20 -28.42 20.41
N SER A 189 -2.01 -28.84 19.95
CA SER A 189 -1.28 -29.95 20.58
C SER A 189 -0.71 -29.61 21.96
N GLY A 190 -0.60 -28.32 22.29
CA GLY A 190 0.02 -27.84 23.54
C GLY A 190 1.54 -28.04 23.62
N ASN A 191 2.19 -28.58 22.58
CA ASN A 191 3.61 -28.93 22.58
C ASN A 191 4.51 -27.89 21.89
N SER A 192 3.96 -26.73 21.51
CA SER A 192 4.72 -25.70 20.83
C SER A 192 5.70 -24.99 21.76
N THR A 193 6.90 -24.72 21.26
CA THR A 193 7.90 -23.89 21.95
C THR A 193 7.69 -22.39 21.73
N VAL A 194 6.84 -22.00 20.77
CA VAL A 194 6.58 -20.61 20.36
C VAL A 194 5.07 -20.36 20.14
N PRO A 195 4.21 -20.66 21.13
CA PRO A 195 2.76 -20.55 20.98
C PRO A 195 2.30 -19.13 20.64
N ASP A 196 2.98 -18.12 21.19
CA ASP A 196 2.76 -16.70 20.92
C ASP A 196 2.91 -16.33 19.43
N ARG A 197 3.94 -16.86 18.76
CA ARG A 197 4.17 -16.67 17.31
C ARG A 197 3.14 -17.39 16.46
N LEU A 198 2.75 -18.61 16.85
CA LEU A 198 1.69 -19.35 16.16
C LEU A 198 0.38 -18.56 16.21
N ILE A 199 0.02 -18.01 17.38
CA ILE A 199 -1.19 -17.20 17.53
C ILE A 199 -1.12 -15.95 16.64
N TYR A 200 0.02 -15.25 16.63
CA TYR A 200 0.21 -14.07 15.77
C TYR A 200 -0.09 -14.38 14.30
N TRP A 201 0.55 -15.40 13.73
CA TRP A 201 0.37 -15.71 12.31
C TRP A 201 -1.02 -16.25 11.97
N LEU A 202 -1.58 -17.09 12.84
CA LEU A 202 -2.95 -17.60 12.66
C LEU A 202 -3.99 -16.49 12.73
N SER A 203 -3.79 -15.44 13.55
CA SER A 203 -4.71 -14.31 13.67
C SER A 203 -4.88 -13.54 12.35
N HIS A 204 -3.86 -13.57 11.48
CA HIS A 204 -3.86 -12.96 10.15
C HIS A 204 -4.30 -13.93 9.03
N SER A 205 -4.83 -15.11 9.39
CA SER A 205 -5.31 -16.14 8.46
C SER A 205 -6.82 -16.32 8.55
N GLU A 206 -7.41 -16.99 7.56
CA GLU A 206 -8.83 -17.38 7.57
C GLU A 206 -9.20 -18.29 8.75
N LYS A 207 -8.21 -18.91 9.39
CA LYS A 207 -8.37 -19.78 10.57
C LYS A 207 -8.30 -19.04 11.89
N GLY A 208 -8.15 -17.71 11.91
CA GLY A 208 -7.94 -16.94 13.15
C GLY A 208 -8.93 -17.25 14.27
N ALA A 209 -10.21 -17.49 13.94
CA ALA A 209 -11.25 -17.81 14.91
C ALA A 209 -11.10 -19.20 15.57
N SER A 210 -10.41 -20.15 14.96
CA SER A 210 -10.29 -21.51 15.53
C SER A 210 -9.38 -21.57 16.76
N MET A 211 -8.60 -20.52 17.01
CA MET A 211 -7.75 -20.39 18.20
C MET A 211 -8.50 -19.90 19.44
N LEU A 212 -9.71 -19.36 19.30
CA LEU A 212 -10.43 -18.77 20.44
C LEU A 212 -10.56 -19.71 21.66
N PRO A 213 -10.85 -21.02 21.50
CA PRO A 213 -10.87 -21.95 22.63
C PRO A 213 -9.52 -22.08 23.35
N TYR A 214 -8.40 -21.98 22.62
CA TYR A 214 -7.06 -21.98 23.21
C TYR A 214 -6.81 -20.70 24.00
N LEU A 215 -7.16 -19.52 23.43
CA LEU A 215 -6.97 -18.23 24.09
C LEU A 215 -7.82 -18.08 25.35
N GLU A 216 -9.03 -18.63 25.38
CA GLU A 216 -9.92 -18.67 26.56
C GLU A 216 -9.27 -19.24 27.81
N THR A 217 -8.32 -20.15 27.64
CA THR A 217 -7.61 -20.81 28.74
C THR A 217 -6.20 -20.26 28.97
N ASN A 218 -5.72 -19.36 28.10
CA ASN A 218 -4.35 -18.85 28.13
C ASN A 218 -4.30 -17.33 27.87
N LEU A 219 -4.99 -16.56 28.71
CA LEU A 219 -5.13 -15.10 28.56
C LEU A 219 -3.90 -14.28 29.00
N ASN A 220 -2.77 -14.93 29.26
CA ASN A 220 -1.53 -14.31 29.76
C ASN A 220 -0.43 -14.18 28.70
N PHE A 221 -0.69 -14.60 27.45
CA PHE A 221 0.30 -14.47 26.38
C PHE A 221 0.54 -13.01 26.01
N TYR A 222 1.82 -12.67 25.80
CA TYR A 222 2.22 -11.32 25.42
C TYR A 222 1.62 -10.87 24.08
N SER A 223 1.55 -11.77 23.08
CA SER A 223 0.98 -11.49 21.77
C SER A 223 -0.55 -11.43 21.74
N LEU A 224 -1.23 -11.72 22.87
CA LEU A 224 -2.68 -11.85 22.93
C LEU A 224 -3.40 -10.63 22.38
N GLY A 225 -3.05 -9.42 22.83
CA GLY A 225 -3.84 -8.24 22.49
C GLY A 225 -3.71 -7.81 21.02
N ASP A 226 -2.53 -7.95 20.41
CA ASP A 226 -2.38 -7.76 18.95
C ASP A 226 -3.23 -8.78 18.17
N CYS A 227 -3.24 -10.03 18.62
CA CYS A 227 -4.04 -11.08 17.99
C CYS A 227 -5.54 -10.82 18.14
N LEU A 228 -6.00 -10.44 19.33
CA LEU A 228 -7.38 -10.06 19.59
C LEU A 228 -7.78 -8.87 18.72
N ARG A 229 -6.94 -7.83 18.61
CA ARG A 229 -7.21 -6.66 17.76
C ARG A 229 -7.39 -7.06 16.29
N VAL A 230 -6.48 -7.86 15.74
CA VAL A 230 -6.56 -8.31 14.33
C VAL A 230 -7.81 -9.16 14.07
N ILE A 231 -8.16 -10.06 14.99
CA ILE A 231 -9.37 -10.88 14.86
C ILE A 231 -10.63 -10.01 15.03
N ALA A 232 -10.62 -9.01 15.92
CA ALA A 232 -11.71 -8.05 16.06
C ALA A 232 -11.94 -7.23 14.78
N GLU A 233 -10.88 -6.86 14.07
CA GLU A 233 -10.99 -6.07 12.84
C GLU A 233 -11.53 -6.89 11.65
N ASN A 234 -11.19 -8.19 11.57
CA ASN A 234 -11.46 -9.02 10.39
C ASN A 234 -12.55 -10.09 10.58
N GLY A 235 -12.92 -10.40 11.83
CA GLY A 235 -13.91 -11.43 12.15
C GLY A 235 -15.34 -11.03 11.78
N ASN A 236 -16.23 -12.02 11.65
CA ASN A 236 -17.67 -11.75 11.63
C ASN A 236 -18.16 -11.33 13.03
N GLN A 237 -19.38 -10.79 13.13
CA GLN A 237 -19.92 -10.25 14.38
C GLN A 237 -19.80 -11.22 15.58
N LEU A 238 -20.10 -12.50 15.40
CA LEU A 238 -20.01 -13.49 16.48
C LEU A 238 -18.58 -13.66 17.00
N VAL A 239 -17.60 -13.65 16.09
CA VAL A 239 -16.18 -13.72 16.43
C VAL A 239 -15.72 -12.44 17.13
N GLN A 240 -16.15 -11.28 16.65
CA GLN A 240 -15.85 -9.98 17.26
C GLN A 240 -16.38 -9.89 18.69
N ASP A 241 -17.62 -10.32 18.92
CA ASP A 241 -18.24 -10.35 20.25
C ASP A 241 -17.43 -11.25 21.20
N ARG A 242 -16.99 -12.42 20.72
CA ARG A 242 -16.19 -13.34 21.54
C ARG A 242 -14.82 -12.76 21.90
N VAL A 243 -14.16 -12.11 20.94
CA VAL A 243 -12.87 -11.44 21.15
C VAL A 243 -13.00 -10.30 22.17
N GLY A 244 -14.08 -9.52 22.10
CA GLY A 244 -14.39 -8.48 23.08
C GLY A 244 -14.50 -9.02 24.51
N GLU A 245 -15.23 -10.13 24.70
CA GLU A 245 -15.32 -10.82 25.99
C GLU A 245 -13.96 -11.33 26.50
N LEU A 246 -13.08 -11.78 25.60
CA LEU A 246 -11.74 -12.23 25.97
C LEU A 246 -10.85 -11.06 26.38
N ALA A 247 -10.88 -9.97 25.62
CA ALA A 247 -10.15 -8.74 25.94
C ALA A 247 -10.57 -8.22 27.33
N LEU A 248 -11.85 -8.28 27.67
CA LEU A 248 -12.37 -7.90 29.00
C LEU A 248 -11.82 -8.77 30.14
N LYS A 249 -11.59 -10.06 29.90
CA LYS A 249 -11.03 -10.99 30.91
C LYS A 249 -9.51 -10.95 31.02
N ALA A 250 -8.82 -10.56 29.94
CA ALA A 250 -7.37 -10.51 29.89
C ALA A 250 -6.77 -9.41 30.79
N ASP A 251 -5.48 -9.53 31.11
CA ASP A 251 -4.73 -8.47 31.78
C ASP A 251 -4.66 -7.23 30.88
N LYS A 252 -5.07 -6.08 31.42
CA LYS A 252 -5.11 -4.80 30.70
C LYS A 252 -3.72 -4.20 30.47
N ASN A 253 -2.69 -4.73 31.14
CA ASN A 253 -1.30 -4.35 30.91
C ASN A 253 -0.69 -5.00 29.67
N LEU A 254 -1.35 -6.00 29.06
CA LEU A 254 -0.88 -6.63 27.84
C LEU A 254 -1.04 -5.66 26.64
N PRO A 255 -0.05 -5.60 25.72
CA PRO A 255 -0.12 -4.75 24.53
C PRO A 255 -1.39 -5.00 23.73
N GLY A 256 -2.05 -3.94 23.25
CA GLY A 256 -3.24 -4.02 22.38
C GLY A 256 -4.55 -4.43 23.06
N VAL A 257 -4.54 -4.97 24.28
CA VAL A 257 -5.77 -5.41 24.97
C VAL A 257 -6.71 -4.24 25.30
N LEU A 258 -6.15 -3.11 25.77
CA LEU A 258 -6.95 -1.91 26.06
C LEU A 258 -7.59 -1.33 24.80
N GLU A 259 -6.85 -1.29 23.69
CA GLU A 259 -7.37 -0.85 22.39
C GLU A 259 -8.52 -1.73 21.94
N CYS A 260 -8.35 -3.06 22.06
CA CYS A 260 -9.41 -4.02 21.76
C CYS A 260 -10.65 -3.82 22.66
N CYS A 261 -10.47 -3.52 23.95
CA CYS A 261 -11.58 -3.21 24.86
C CYS A 261 -12.33 -1.94 24.42
N PHE A 262 -11.61 -0.87 24.05
CA PHE A 262 -12.23 0.37 23.60
C PHE A 262 -12.94 0.22 22.25
N LEU A 263 -12.38 -0.58 21.33
CA LEU A 263 -12.99 -0.86 20.03
C LEU A 263 -14.25 -1.71 20.16
N TYR A 264 -14.21 -2.77 20.99
CA TYR A 264 -15.36 -3.63 21.29
C TYR A 264 -16.56 -2.81 21.76
N GLY A 265 -16.31 -1.83 22.64
CA GLY A 265 -17.32 -0.87 23.06
C GLY A 265 -18.42 -1.54 23.88
N ASP A 266 -18.03 -2.17 25.00
CA ASP A 266 -18.92 -2.72 26.01
C ASP A 266 -19.02 -1.78 27.22
N GLU A 267 -20.20 -1.68 27.84
CA GLU A 267 -20.45 -0.78 28.98
C GLU A 267 -19.51 -1.03 30.17
N ARG A 268 -19.04 -2.27 30.35
CA ARG A 268 -18.06 -2.64 31.40
C ARG A 268 -16.73 -1.91 31.24
N VAL A 269 -16.40 -1.40 30.05
CA VAL A 269 -15.16 -0.65 29.77
C VAL A 269 -15.29 0.83 30.17
N ILE A 270 -16.49 1.35 30.43
CA ILE A 270 -16.72 2.78 30.71
C ILE A 270 -15.86 3.29 31.89
N PRO A 271 -15.76 2.59 33.05
CA PRO A 271 -14.90 3.04 34.14
C PRO A 271 -13.41 3.08 33.76
N ILE A 272 -12.97 2.13 32.94
CA ILE A 272 -11.58 2.04 32.46
C ILE A 272 -11.28 3.22 31.52
N ALA A 273 -12.15 3.47 30.55
CA ALA A 273 -12.00 4.59 29.62
C ALA A 273 -11.97 5.95 30.35
N ARG A 274 -12.81 6.14 31.38
CA ARG A 274 -12.80 7.37 32.20
C ARG A 274 -11.47 7.59 32.91
N GLU A 275 -10.88 6.54 33.47
CA GLU A 275 -9.59 6.65 34.17
C GLU A 275 -8.45 6.96 33.20
N HIS A 276 -8.42 6.30 32.04
CA HIS A 276 -7.40 6.56 31.01
C HIS A 276 -7.49 7.98 30.45
N LEU A 277 -8.70 8.46 30.17
CA LEU A 277 -8.95 9.83 29.71
C LEU A 277 -8.51 10.87 30.75
N LYS A 278 -8.79 10.62 32.03
CA LYS A 278 -8.37 11.48 33.16
C LYS A 278 -6.84 11.61 33.25
N HIS A 279 -6.11 10.54 32.97
CA HIS A 279 -4.63 10.52 32.98
C HIS A 279 -3.99 10.87 31.64
N ARG A 280 -4.78 11.31 30.63
CA ARG A 280 -4.28 11.62 29.28
C ARG A 280 -3.56 10.46 28.59
N SER A 281 -4.00 9.24 28.87
CA SER A 281 -3.49 8.01 28.23
C SER A 281 -4.57 7.42 27.33
N PHE A 282 -4.21 6.96 26.14
CA PHE A 282 -5.17 6.45 25.14
C PHE A 282 -6.36 7.41 24.88
N SER A 283 -6.11 8.72 24.95
CA SER A 283 -7.17 9.75 25.03
C SER A 283 -8.16 9.67 23.87
N GLY A 284 -7.67 9.49 22.63
CA GLY A 284 -8.53 9.36 21.45
C GLY A 284 -9.45 8.13 21.50
N LEU A 285 -8.91 6.95 21.80
CA LEU A 285 -9.70 5.71 21.87
C LEU A 285 -10.68 5.72 23.04
N ALA A 286 -10.22 6.14 24.22
CA ALA A 286 -11.05 6.23 25.41
C ALA A 286 -12.21 7.23 25.22
N LEU A 287 -11.93 8.41 24.65
CA LEU A 287 -12.96 9.42 24.39
C LEU A 287 -13.94 8.99 23.30
N SER A 288 -13.46 8.37 22.22
CA SER A 288 -14.31 7.82 21.15
C SER A 288 -15.30 6.79 21.72
N MET A 289 -14.82 5.89 22.57
CA MET A 289 -15.66 4.91 23.27
C MET A 289 -16.70 5.59 24.18
N LEU A 290 -16.30 6.58 24.97
CA LEU A 290 -17.22 7.27 25.89
C LEU A 290 -18.29 8.08 25.15
N ILE A 291 -17.94 8.71 24.03
CA ILE A 291 -18.90 9.41 23.16
C ILE A 291 -19.90 8.42 22.52
N ARG A 292 -19.48 7.19 22.20
CA ARG A 292 -20.40 6.17 21.68
C ARG A 292 -21.55 5.86 22.65
N PHE A 293 -21.29 5.87 23.95
CA PHE A 293 -22.27 5.54 24.98
C PHE A 293 -23.03 6.75 25.55
N ASP A 294 -22.29 7.79 25.91
CA ASP A 294 -22.78 8.93 26.69
C ASP A 294 -22.66 10.26 25.90
N GLY A 295 -22.39 10.18 24.59
CA GLY A 295 -22.31 11.25 23.59
C GLY A 295 -22.10 12.66 24.13
N PRO A 296 -23.17 13.48 24.22
CA PRO A 296 -23.07 14.90 24.58
C PRO A 296 -22.32 15.20 25.88
N LYS A 297 -22.30 14.28 26.85
CA LYS A 297 -21.62 14.45 28.13
C LYS A 297 -20.11 14.65 27.98
N TYR A 298 -19.53 14.11 26.90
CA TYR A 298 -18.10 14.10 26.66
C TYR A 298 -17.63 15.11 25.63
N PHE A 299 -18.55 15.91 25.05
CA PHE A 299 -18.17 16.92 24.06
C PHE A 299 -17.28 18.01 24.65
N ASN A 300 -17.51 18.42 25.90
CA ASN A 300 -16.61 19.38 26.56
C ASN A 300 -15.17 18.86 26.65
N GLU A 301 -14.99 17.56 26.92
CA GLU A 301 -13.65 16.97 26.96
C GLU A 301 -13.01 16.92 25.58
N LEU A 302 -13.78 16.65 24.53
CA LEU A 302 -13.33 16.76 23.14
C LEU A 302 -12.83 18.18 22.82
N TYR A 303 -13.59 19.21 23.24
CA TYR A 303 -13.19 20.61 23.07
C TYR A 303 -11.89 20.95 23.82
N GLU A 304 -11.65 20.37 24.99
CA GLU A 304 -10.40 20.56 25.72
C GLU A 304 -9.21 19.87 25.02
N LEU A 305 -9.39 18.64 24.51
CA LEU A 305 -8.32 17.95 23.77
C LEU A 305 -7.94 18.68 22.48
N LEU A 306 -8.91 19.32 21.80
CA LEU A 306 -8.66 20.12 20.59
C LEU A 306 -7.80 21.37 20.85
N LYS A 307 -7.66 21.84 22.09
CA LYS A 307 -6.86 23.05 22.39
C LYS A 307 -5.36 22.78 22.54
N SER A 308 -4.96 21.52 22.75
CA SER A 308 -3.56 21.16 22.98
C SER A 308 -2.96 20.49 21.76
N LEU A 309 -1.79 20.98 21.31
CA LEU A 309 -1.07 20.41 20.17
C LEU A 309 -0.75 18.92 20.38
N SER A 310 -0.45 18.50 21.62
CA SER A 310 -0.10 17.09 21.93
C SER A 310 -1.29 16.13 21.86
N THR A 311 -2.53 16.64 21.94
CA THR A 311 -3.75 15.82 21.92
C THR A 311 -4.66 16.16 20.74
N PHE A 312 -4.22 17.06 19.87
CA PHE A 312 -5.01 17.54 18.74
C PHE A 312 -5.32 16.41 17.77
N ASP A 313 -4.32 15.58 17.44
CA ASP A 313 -4.47 14.45 16.52
C ASP A 313 -5.39 13.36 17.10
N ASP A 314 -5.29 13.08 18.40
CA ASP A 314 -6.21 12.19 19.13
C ASP A 314 -7.66 12.70 19.06
N ALA A 315 -7.86 14.01 19.21
CA ALA A 315 -9.18 14.61 19.13
C ALA A 315 -9.74 14.61 17.70
N LEU A 316 -8.91 14.87 16.69
CA LEU A 316 -9.31 14.75 15.29
C LEU A 316 -9.73 13.32 14.94
N TYR A 317 -9.00 12.32 15.42
CA TYR A 317 -9.37 10.91 15.28
C TYR A 317 -10.77 10.64 15.85
N VAL A 318 -11.09 11.18 17.04
CA VAL A 318 -12.43 11.06 17.63
C VAL A 318 -13.48 11.67 16.71
N VAL A 319 -13.27 12.90 16.22
CA VAL A 319 -14.22 13.59 15.33
C VAL A 319 -14.47 12.80 14.05
N GLU A 320 -13.43 12.20 13.45
CA GLU A 320 -13.57 11.38 12.25
C GLU A 320 -14.43 10.12 12.48
N LYS A 321 -14.42 9.57 13.70
CA LYS A 321 -15.19 8.37 14.07
C LYS A 321 -16.57 8.68 14.66
N MET A 322 -16.88 9.94 14.95
CA MET A 322 -18.16 10.34 15.52
C MET A 322 -19.30 10.19 14.49
N ASP A 323 -20.49 9.87 14.98
CA ASP A 323 -21.71 9.94 14.17
C ASP A 323 -21.87 11.34 13.59
N LYS A 324 -22.14 11.43 12.29
CA LYS A 324 -22.26 12.72 11.56
C LYS A 324 -23.28 13.67 12.19
N GLY A 325 -24.34 13.13 12.81
CA GLY A 325 -25.36 13.93 13.51
C GLY A 325 -24.82 14.69 14.74
N ASN A 326 -23.68 14.28 15.29
CA ASN A 326 -23.03 14.93 16.43
C ASN A 326 -21.99 15.98 16.00
N ILE A 327 -21.67 16.07 14.71
CA ILE A 327 -20.67 17.00 14.18
C ILE A 327 -21.37 18.32 13.80
N THR A 328 -21.24 19.33 14.65
CA THR A 328 -21.86 20.64 14.45
C THR A 328 -20.93 21.64 13.78
N ASP A 329 -21.49 22.67 13.14
CA ASP A 329 -20.71 23.79 12.59
C ASP A 329 -19.81 24.44 13.65
N SER A 330 -20.26 24.51 14.91
CA SER A 330 -19.46 25.03 16.02
C SER A 330 -18.23 24.17 16.32
N LEU A 331 -18.37 22.84 16.26
CA LEU A 331 -17.25 21.92 16.44
C LEU A 331 -16.24 22.08 15.30
N LEU A 332 -16.71 22.11 14.06
CA LEU A 332 -15.87 22.31 12.88
C LEU A 332 -15.11 23.65 12.95
N ARG A 333 -15.78 24.72 13.36
CA ARG A 333 -15.16 26.04 13.58
C ARG A 333 -14.11 26.00 14.67
N THR A 334 -14.36 25.27 15.75
CA THR A 334 -13.37 25.09 16.81
C THR A 334 -12.11 24.39 16.29
N ILE A 335 -12.25 23.30 15.53
CA ILE A 335 -11.12 22.59 14.92
C ILE A 335 -10.28 23.54 14.06
N ILE A 336 -10.93 24.33 13.20
CA ILE A 336 -10.29 25.33 12.34
C ILE A 336 -9.52 26.35 13.19
N THR A 337 -10.17 26.97 14.18
CA THR A 337 -9.55 27.97 15.06
C THR A 337 -8.35 27.41 15.83
N GLN A 338 -8.43 26.17 16.30
CA GLN A 338 -7.32 25.55 17.03
C GLN A 338 -6.16 25.19 16.09
N LEU A 339 -6.43 24.69 14.88
CA LEU A 339 -5.40 24.48 13.87
C LEU A 339 -4.69 25.78 13.49
N GLU A 340 -5.42 26.89 13.39
CA GLU A 340 -4.80 28.22 13.19
C GLU A 340 -3.91 28.63 14.37
N ALA A 341 -4.34 28.35 15.59
CA ALA A 341 -3.64 28.72 16.81
C ALA A 341 -2.32 27.95 16.96
N THR A 342 -2.28 26.67 16.57
CA THR A 342 -1.06 25.86 16.63
C THR A 342 -0.03 26.25 15.57
N ARG A 343 -0.47 26.85 14.45
CA ARG A 343 0.36 27.22 13.28
C ARG A 343 1.13 26.04 12.68
N ASP A 344 0.68 24.82 12.93
CA ASP A 344 1.27 23.59 12.42
C ASP A 344 0.32 22.97 11.39
N PHE A 345 0.61 23.23 10.11
CA PHE A 345 -0.20 22.85 8.96
C PHE A 345 0.36 21.62 8.24
N ALA A 346 0.77 20.60 8.98
CA ALA A 346 1.21 19.33 8.42
C ALA A 346 0.17 18.76 7.43
N ASP A 347 0.65 18.26 6.27
CA ASP A 347 -0.20 17.78 5.17
C ASP A 347 -1.24 16.75 5.65
N ALA A 348 -0.87 15.85 6.58
CA ALA A 348 -1.76 14.85 7.15
C ALA A 348 -2.96 15.46 7.91
N ARG A 349 -2.72 16.50 8.74
CA ARG A 349 -3.78 17.18 9.50
C ARG A 349 -4.70 17.97 8.59
N CYS A 350 -4.12 18.69 7.62
CA CYS A 350 -4.89 19.43 6.62
C CYS A 350 -5.76 18.49 5.77
N TYR A 351 -5.26 17.32 5.42
CA TYR A 351 -6.02 16.28 4.72
C TYR A 351 -7.16 15.73 5.56
N GLN A 352 -6.91 15.39 6.83
CA GLN A 352 -7.94 14.89 7.73
C GLN A 352 -9.06 15.92 7.94
N LEU A 353 -8.72 17.20 8.16
CA LEU A 353 -9.70 18.28 8.25
C LEU A 353 -10.51 18.44 6.96
N ALA A 354 -9.85 18.44 5.79
CA ALA A 354 -10.54 18.55 4.51
C ALA A 354 -11.55 17.40 4.31
N LYS A 355 -11.17 16.17 4.69
CA LYS A 355 -12.04 15.00 4.65
C LYS A 355 -13.23 15.14 5.59
N ILE A 356 -13.00 15.53 6.85
CA ILE A 356 -14.08 15.79 7.83
C ILE A 356 -15.07 16.82 7.29
N LEU A 357 -14.58 17.91 6.68
CA LEU A 357 -15.44 18.95 6.10
C LEU A 357 -16.25 18.43 4.91
N ILE A 358 -15.64 17.66 4.01
CA ILE A 358 -16.35 17.03 2.87
C ILE A 358 -17.44 16.07 3.37
N ASP A 359 -17.09 15.17 4.30
CA ASP A 359 -17.97 14.11 4.79
C ASP A 359 -19.19 14.66 5.55
N ASN A 360 -19.09 15.89 6.05
CA ASN A 360 -20.15 16.62 6.75
C ASN A 360 -20.81 17.71 5.88
N GLY A 361 -20.62 17.67 4.56
CA GLY A 361 -21.33 18.56 3.63
C GLY A 361 -20.85 20.01 3.62
N LYS A 362 -19.65 20.29 4.15
CA LYS A 362 -19.03 21.63 4.24
C LYS A 362 -17.93 21.86 3.20
N ALA A 363 -17.96 21.14 2.08
CA ALA A 363 -17.00 21.31 1.00
C ALA A 363 -16.99 22.73 0.41
N GLU A 364 -18.09 23.46 0.53
CA GLU A 364 -18.20 24.87 0.11
C GLU A 364 -17.29 25.82 0.91
N TRP A 365 -16.99 25.51 2.18
CA TRP A 365 -16.09 26.32 3.01
C TRP A 365 -14.67 26.30 2.47
N LEU A 366 -14.27 25.20 1.83
CA LEU A 366 -12.95 25.02 1.22
C LEU A 366 -12.80 25.77 -0.10
N ASN A 367 -13.91 25.99 -0.82
CA ASN A 367 -13.91 26.58 -2.16
C ASN A 367 -14.35 28.05 -2.18
N THR A 368 -14.80 28.60 -1.05
CA THR A 368 -15.26 29.99 -0.95
C THR A 368 -14.26 30.84 -0.16
N PRO A 369 -13.63 31.86 -0.78
CA PRO A 369 -12.67 32.72 -0.09
C PRO A 369 -13.23 33.30 1.22
N GLY A 370 -12.44 33.21 2.30
CA GLY A 370 -12.81 33.74 3.62
C GLY A 370 -13.80 32.89 4.42
N GLN A 371 -14.39 31.83 3.85
CA GLN A 371 -15.27 30.94 4.62
C GLN A 371 -14.52 29.92 5.48
N LEU A 372 -13.34 29.47 5.05
CA LEU A 372 -12.51 28.57 5.85
C LEU A 372 -11.80 29.35 6.96
N SER A 373 -10.95 30.31 6.56
CA SER A 373 -10.05 31.06 7.43
C SER A 373 -9.51 32.31 6.73
N GLU A 374 -9.14 33.32 7.50
CA GLU A 374 -8.34 34.47 7.01
C GLU A 374 -6.84 34.16 6.94
N ASN A 375 -6.38 33.09 7.61
CA ASN A 375 -4.99 32.65 7.55
C ASN A 375 -4.68 32.03 6.17
N ARG A 376 -3.99 32.80 5.33
CA ARG A 376 -3.63 32.41 3.96
C ARG A 376 -2.77 31.15 3.89
N GLN A 377 -1.88 30.92 4.86
CA GLN A 377 -1.01 29.73 4.85
C GLN A 377 -1.84 28.47 5.12
N MET A 378 -2.69 28.50 6.15
CA MET A 378 -3.57 27.38 6.46
C MET A 378 -4.56 27.13 5.31
N ALA A 379 -5.18 28.19 4.78
CA ALA A 379 -6.11 28.07 3.68
C ALA A 379 -5.47 27.45 2.43
N ALA A 380 -4.23 27.82 2.10
CA ALA A 380 -3.48 27.23 0.99
C ALA A 380 -3.14 25.75 1.24
N ALA A 381 -2.71 25.39 2.46
CA ALA A 381 -2.40 24.00 2.82
C ALA A 381 -3.65 23.11 2.76
N ILE A 382 -4.79 23.59 3.27
CA ILE A 382 -6.06 22.85 3.20
C ILE A 382 -6.61 22.80 1.77
N ASP A 383 -6.49 23.84 0.94
CA ASP A 383 -6.87 23.77 -0.49
C ASP A 383 -6.06 22.71 -1.24
N LYS A 384 -4.75 22.64 -0.98
CA LYS A 384 -3.90 21.57 -1.50
C LYS A 384 -4.42 20.19 -1.07
N ALA A 385 -4.71 20.01 0.22
CA ALA A 385 -5.18 18.75 0.75
C ALA A 385 -6.60 18.37 0.25
N TYR A 386 -7.48 19.35 0.06
CA TYR A 386 -8.82 19.19 -0.49
C TYR A 386 -8.83 18.57 -1.90
N LYS A 387 -7.84 18.93 -2.73
CA LYS A 387 -7.69 18.34 -4.08
C LYS A 387 -7.53 16.83 -4.04
N PHE A 388 -6.88 16.30 -3.00
CA PHE A 388 -6.75 14.87 -2.76
C PHE A 388 -7.96 14.29 -2.04
N ALA A 389 -8.47 14.95 -0.99
CA ALA A 389 -9.59 14.44 -0.18
C ALA A 389 -10.88 14.23 -0.98
N LYS A 390 -11.11 15.00 -2.05
CA LYS A 390 -12.28 14.81 -2.94
C LYS A 390 -12.14 13.65 -3.94
N ILE A 391 -10.94 13.09 -4.10
CA ILE A 391 -10.68 12.01 -5.05
C ILE A 391 -11.33 10.73 -4.52
N GLN A 392 -12.19 10.15 -5.34
CA GLN A 392 -12.86 8.90 -5.05
C GLN A 392 -12.12 7.73 -5.70
N LEU A 393 -12.30 6.52 -5.14
CA LEU A 393 -11.68 5.30 -5.66
C LEU A 393 -11.88 5.11 -7.17
N HIS A 394 -13.11 5.30 -7.65
CA HIS A 394 -13.42 5.13 -9.08
C HIS A 394 -12.59 6.05 -9.99
N THR A 395 -12.19 7.23 -9.50
CA THR A 395 -11.39 8.19 -10.28
C THR A 395 -9.99 7.66 -10.50
N ILE A 396 -9.31 7.24 -9.43
CA ILE A 396 -7.93 6.72 -9.52
C ILE A 396 -7.89 5.37 -10.24
N VAL A 397 -8.87 4.50 -10.02
CA VAL A 397 -9.00 3.22 -10.76
C VAL A 397 -9.22 3.46 -12.25
N THR A 398 -10.02 4.44 -12.62
CA THR A 398 -10.23 4.79 -14.03
C THR A 398 -8.91 5.24 -14.68
N ASP A 399 -8.12 6.05 -13.98
CA ASP A 399 -6.84 6.53 -14.53
C ASP A 399 -5.79 5.39 -14.61
N LEU A 400 -5.74 4.50 -13.63
CA LEU A 400 -4.92 3.29 -13.68
C LEU A 400 -5.32 2.37 -14.86
N ARG A 401 -6.62 2.18 -15.09
CA ARG A 401 -7.14 1.39 -16.21
C ARG A 401 -6.82 2.04 -17.56
N LYS A 402 -6.95 3.36 -17.68
CA LYS A 402 -6.53 4.11 -18.88
C LYS A 402 -5.03 3.99 -19.15
N ALA A 403 -4.22 3.96 -18.10
CA ALA A 403 -2.78 3.70 -18.18
C ALA A 403 -2.45 2.23 -18.48
N SER A 404 -3.45 1.33 -18.53
CA SER A 404 -3.28 -0.12 -18.68
C SER A 404 -2.41 -0.75 -17.58
N LEU A 405 -2.47 -0.21 -16.36
CA LEU A 405 -1.70 -0.70 -15.22
C LEU A 405 -2.48 -1.69 -14.35
N VAL A 406 -3.82 -1.70 -14.44
CA VAL A 406 -4.67 -2.67 -13.73
C VAL A 406 -4.69 -4.00 -14.49
N PRO A 407 -4.23 -5.12 -13.90
CA PRO A 407 -4.36 -6.41 -14.54
C PRO A 407 -5.84 -6.77 -14.76
N PRO A 408 -6.18 -7.47 -15.86
CA PRO A 408 -7.57 -7.81 -16.18
C PRO A 408 -8.30 -8.64 -15.11
N HIS A 409 -7.55 -9.35 -14.26
CA HIS A 409 -8.07 -10.23 -13.20
C HIS A 409 -8.19 -9.54 -11.84
N TYR A 410 -7.74 -8.28 -11.71
CA TYR A 410 -7.75 -7.57 -10.44
C TYR A 410 -9.16 -7.04 -10.15
N SER A 411 -9.80 -7.58 -9.11
CA SER A 411 -11.22 -7.36 -8.83
C SER A 411 -11.50 -6.01 -8.17
N ASP A 412 -12.72 -5.51 -8.32
CA ASP A 412 -13.16 -4.27 -7.67
C ASP A 412 -13.13 -4.40 -6.13
N SER A 413 -13.41 -5.58 -5.59
CA SER A 413 -13.33 -5.84 -4.13
C SER A 413 -11.90 -5.75 -3.60
N GLN A 414 -10.89 -6.19 -4.36
CA GLN A 414 -9.48 -6.01 -3.98
C GLN A 414 -9.10 -4.52 -3.99
N LEU A 415 -9.53 -3.76 -4.99
CA LEU A 415 -9.31 -2.31 -5.07
C LEU A 415 -9.98 -1.56 -3.90
N GLU A 416 -11.18 -1.97 -3.50
CA GLU A 416 -11.88 -1.39 -2.35
C GLU A 416 -11.17 -1.67 -1.02
N THR A 417 -10.68 -2.90 -0.83
CA THR A 417 -9.91 -3.26 0.36
C THR A 417 -8.62 -2.44 0.44
N LEU A 418 -7.87 -2.39 -0.67
CA LEU A 418 -6.64 -1.60 -0.75
C LEU A 418 -6.88 -0.11 -0.49
N TRP A 419 -7.98 0.44 -1.03
CA TRP A 419 -8.40 1.82 -0.81
C TRP A 419 -8.69 2.13 0.66
N LYS A 420 -9.45 1.26 1.33
CA LYS A 420 -9.81 1.41 2.75
C LYS A 420 -8.56 1.46 3.64
N ILE A 421 -7.60 0.59 3.38
CA ILE A 421 -6.35 0.52 4.15
C ILE A 421 -5.45 1.72 3.84
N SER A 422 -5.44 2.20 2.60
CA SER A 422 -4.53 3.26 2.17
C SER A 422 -4.92 4.65 2.70
N GLY A 423 -6.21 4.94 2.89
CA GLY A 423 -6.72 6.20 3.49
C GLY A 423 -6.46 7.50 2.70
N HIS A 424 -5.54 7.49 1.73
CA HIS A 424 -5.10 8.62 0.91
C HIS A 424 -4.86 8.16 -0.55
N PRO A 425 -5.22 8.96 -1.58
CA PRO A 425 -5.04 8.58 -2.98
C PRO A 425 -3.59 8.30 -3.38
N GLY A 426 -2.64 9.07 -2.87
CA GLY A 426 -1.21 8.86 -3.12
C GLY A 426 -0.71 7.54 -2.52
N THR A 427 -1.08 7.25 -1.28
CA THR A 427 -0.77 5.99 -0.59
C THR A 427 -1.40 4.81 -1.32
N PHE A 428 -2.64 4.96 -1.81
CA PHE A 428 -3.30 3.93 -2.62
C PHE A 428 -2.52 3.64 -3.90
N LEU A 429 -2.05 4.68 -4.61
CA LEU A 429 -1.26 4.48 -5.82
C LEU A 429 0.06 3.77 -5.51
N ILE A 430 0.75 4.15 -4.44
CA ILE A 430 2.00 3.52 -4.01
C ILE A 430 1.76 2.04 -3.72
N ASN A 431 0.82 1.73 -2.82
CA ASN A 431 0.51 0.35 -2.44
C ASN A 431 0.08 -0.48 -3.66
N PHE A 432 -0.73 0.10 -4.56
CA PHE A 432 -1.14 -0.58 -5.79
C PHE A 432 0.05 -0.90 -6.69
N LEU A 433 0.95 0.05 -6.92
CA LEU A 433 2.13 -0.16 -7.79
C LEU A 433 3.13 -1.13 -7.16
N ASP A 434 3.26 -1.12 -5.84
CA ASP A 434 4.12 -2.04 -5.11
C ASP A 434 3.61 -3.49 -5.18
N GLU A 435 2.30 -3.73 -4.97
CA GLU A 435 1.66 -5.05 -5.16
C GLU A 435 1.88 -5.64 -6.57
N HIS A 436 2.26 -4.81 -7.54
CA HIS A 436 2.50 -5.19 -8.93
C HIS A 436 3.98 -5.09 -9.34
N ASP A 437 4.92 -5.07 -8.37
CA ASP A 437 6.37 -5.06 -8.60
C ASP A 437 6.87 -3.88 -9.45
N ARG A 438 6.22 -2.71 -9.37
CA ARG A 438 6.57 -1.52 -10.15
C ARG A 438 7.28 -0.43 -9.37
N ILE A 439 7.35 -0.54 -8.04
CA ILE A 439 8.09 0.40 -7.19
C ILE A 439 9.45 -0.16 -6.87
N LEU A 440 10.46 0.70 -7.01
CA LEU A 440 11.78 0.52 -6.42
C LEU A 440 11.98 1.65 -5.40
N ARG A 441 12.20 1.30 -4.15
CA ARG A 441 12.60 2.22 -3.09
C ARG A 441 13.85 1.70 -2.39
N TYR A 442 14.74 2.61 -2.04
CA TYR A 442 15.92 2.31 -1.24
C TYR A 442 16.37 3.57 -0.49
N ASP A 443 17.07 3.41 0.62
CA ASP A 443 17.74 4.53 1.28
C ASP A 443 19.00 4.90 0.50
N ALA A 444 19.21 6.20 0.26
CA ALA A 444 20.44 6.67 -0.35
C ALA A 444 21.65 6.47 0.57
N GLU A 445 21.45 6.45 1.89
CA GLU A 445 22.47 6.15 2.90
C GLU A 445 22.50 4.64 3.19
N THR A 446 23.61 3.98 2.91
CA THR A 446 23.75 2.52 3.08
C THR A 446 24.33 2.12 4.43
N GLY A 447 25.06 3.03 5.09
CA GLY A 447 25.89 2.70 6.25
C GLY A 447 27.09 1.80 5.94
N GLU A 448 27.38 1.54 4.66
CA GLU A 448 28.44 0.64 4.19
C GLU A 448 29.43 1.38 3.28
N ALA A 449 30.73 1.15 3.52
CA ALA A 449 31.81 1.64 2.67
C ALA A 449 32.79 0.50 2.31
N PRO A 450 32.97 0.16 1.02
CA PRO A 450 32.34 0.79 -0.15
C PRO A 450 30.87 0.40 -0.32
N VAL A 451 30.13 1.31 -0.94
CA VAL A 451 28.69 1.21 -1.17
C VAL A 451 28.36 0.03 -2.11
N PRO A 452 27.34 -0.80 -1.81
CA PRO A 452 27.03 -2.02 -2.54
C PRO A 452 26.29 -1.80 -3.87
N TYR A 453 26.87 -1.03 -4.81
CA TYR A 453 26.25 -0.71 -6.12
C TYR A 453 25.82 -1.93 -6.94
N ALA A 454 26.60 -3.02 -6.92
CA ALA A 454 26.23 -4.24 -7.63
C ALA A 454 24.93 -4.86 -7.08
N GLU A 455 24.63 -4.65 -5.80
CA GLU A 455 23.40 -5.11 -5.19
C GLU A 455 22.21 -4.24 -5.59
N LEU A 456 22.37 -2.92 -5.53
CA LEU A 456 21.37 -1.97 -6.00
C LEU A 456 20.97 -2.24 -7.47
N MET A 457 21.94 -2.52 -8.34
CA MET A 457 21.67 -2.86 -9.74
C MET A 457 20.84 -4.14 -9.91
N GLN A 458 20.93 -5.08 -8.97
CA GLN A 458 20.08 -6.26 -8.97
C GLN A 458 18.65 -5.94 -8.52
N GLU A 459 18.44 -4.92 -7.71
CA GLU A 459 17.11 -4.41 -7.35
C GLU A 459 16.44 -3.72 -8.55
N TYR A 460 17.18 -2.87 -9.27
CA TYR A 460 16.72 -2.33 -10.56
C TYR A 460 16.34 -3.45 -11.53
N LYS A 461 17.16 -4.51 -11.60
CA LYS A 461 16.84 -5.68 -12.42
C LYS A 461 15.52 -6.33 -11.99
N ALA A 462 15.32 -6.55 -10.69
CA ALA A 462 14.11 -7.17 -10.15
C ALA A 462 12.84 -6.34 -10.41
N LYS A 463 12.91 -5.01 -10.28
CA LYS A 463 11.77 -4.09 -10.48
C LYS A 463 11.57 -3.63 -11.93
N SER A 464 12.29 -4.22 -12.89
CA SER A 464 12.18 -3.91 -14.32
C SER A 464 11.16 -4.76 -15.09
N LEU A 465 10.33 -5.54 -14.40
CA LEU A 465 9.33 -6.45 -14.98
C LEU A 465 9.91 -7.39 -16.07
N GLY A 466 11.16 -7.81 -15.86
CA GLY A 466 11.87 -8.71 -16.76
C GLY A 466 12.66 -8.03 -17.88
N THR A 467 12.52 -6.72 -18.08
CA THR A 467 13.24 -5.95 -19.11
C THR A 467 14.76 -6.10 -18.98
N LEU A 468 15.28 -6.17 -17.76
CA LEU A 468 16.70 -6.25 -17.46
C LEU A 468 17.15 -7.67 -17.04
N ASN A 469 16.33 -8.71 -17.23
CA ASN A 469 16.62 -10.06 -16.74
C ASN A 469 17.93 -10.67 -17.29
N HIS A 470 18.37 -10.23 -18.47
CA HIS A 470 19.61 -10.70 -19.10
C HIS A 470 20.88 -10.05 -18.53
N LEU A 471 20.77 -9.02 -17.68
CA LEU A 471 21.94 -8.36 -17.12
C LEU A 471 22.68 -9.28 -16.14
N ASN A 472 24.00 -9.34 -16.26
CA ASN A 472 24.90 -9.89 -15.24
C ASN A 472 25.65 -8.76 -14.56
N VAL A 473 25.61 -8.71 -13.23
CA VAL A 473 26.22 -7.62 -12.45
C VAL A 473 27.19 -8.19 -11.43
N TRP A 474 28.37 -7.61 -11.34
CA TRP A 474 29.35 -7.95 -10.31
C TRP A 474 30.19 -6.74 -9.92
N ALA A 475 30.61 -6.69 -8.65
CA ALA A 475 31.65 -5.77 -8.19
C ALA A 475 33.04 -6.40 -8.35
N ASP A 476 34.11 -5.61 -8.33
CA ASP A 476 35.47 -6.11 -8.15
C ASP A 476 35.70 -6.59 -6.70
N ALA A 477 36.93 -6.99 -6.36
CA ALA A 477 37.23 -7.56 -5.05
C ALA A 477 37.08 -6.56 -3.90
N ASN A 478 37.26 -5.27 -4.19
CA ASN A 478 37.21 -4.22 -3.19
C ASN A 478 35.82 -3.56 -3.11
N GLY A 479 34.95 -3.73 -4.11
CA GLY A 479 33.65 -3.06 -4.18
C GLY A 479 33.71 -1.64 -4.75
N GLU A 480 34.90 -1.15 -5.11
CA GLU A 480 35.15 0.22 -5.62
C GLU A 480 34.72 0.38 -7.08
N LYS A 481 34.51 -0.74 -7.78
CA LYS A 481 34.13 -0.78 -9.18
C LYS A 481 33.12 -1.89 -9.41
N PHE A 482 32.15 -1.63 -10.28
CA PHE A 482 31.21 -2.65 -10.70
C PHE A 482 31.04 -2.69 -12.21
N THR A 483 30.67 -3.86 -12.70
CA THR A 483 30.47 -4.14 -14.11
C THR A 483 29.08 -4.71 -14.33
N ILE A 484 28.39 -4.19 -15.35
CA ILE A 484 27.11 -4.71 -15.84
C ILE A 484 27.34 -5.22 -17.25
N LEU A 485 27.16 -6.52 -17.48
CA LEU A 485 27.14 -7.11 -18.80
C LEU A 485 25.69 -7.15 -19.31
N SER A 486 25.46 -6.46 -20.41
CA SER A 486 24.27 -6.53 -21.25
C SER A 486 24.61 -7.24 -22.56
N LYS A 487 23.62 -7.70 -23.33
CA LYS A 487 23.78 -8.58 -24.50
C LYS A 487 24.99 -8.24 -25.37
N ASP A 488 25.07 -6.97 -25.79
CA ASP A 488 26.06 -6.46 -26.75
C ASP A 488 27.00 -5.41 -26.15
N SER A 489 26.89 -5.13 -24.85
CA SER A 489 27.64 -4.07 -24.18
C SER A 489 28.03 -4.47 -22.75
N ALA A 490 29.23 -4.10 -22.30
CA ALA A 490 29.56 -4.10 -20.88
C ALA A 490 29.73 -2.66 -20.38
N TYR A 491 29.08 -2.33 -19.27
CA TYR A 491 29.18 -1.03 -18.61
C TYR A 491 30.08 -1.21 -17.40
N VAL A 492 31.18 -0.47 -17.39
CA VAL A 492 32.19 -0.53 -16.36
C VAL A 492 32.19 0.80 -15.63
N VAL A 493 31.85 0.77 -14.35
CA VAL A 493 31.56 1.98 -13.57
C VAL A 493 32.47 2.04 -12.35
N THR A 494 33.09 3.21 -12.17
CA THR A 494 33.88 3.56 -10.99
C THR A 494 33.20 4.75 -10.31
N PRO A 495 32.37 4.51 -9.29
CA PRO A 495 31.70 5.57 -8.54
C PRO A 495 32.67 6.58 -7.93
N GLY A 496 32.19 7.81 -7.73
CA GLY A 496 32.92 8.77 -6.90
C GLY A 496 32.94 8.32 -5.43
N SER A 497 33.86 8.88 -4.64
CA SER A 497 33.82 8.71 -3.19
C SER A 497 32.67 9.53 -2.61
N SER A 498 31.59 8.84 -2.22
CA SER A 498 30.41 9.40 -1.56
C SER A 498 30.27 8.89 -0.12
N GLY A 499 31.34 8.34 0.46
CA GLY A 499 31.29 7.70 1.78
C GLY A 499 30.43 6.44 1.75
N ASP A 500 29.39 6.43 2.57
CA ASP A 500 28.35 5.42 2.68
C ASP A 500 27.05 5.79 1.94
N TRP A 501 27.10 6.75 1.01
CA TRP A 501 25.95 7.16 0.22
C TRP A 501 26.02 6.66 -1.22
N TYR A 502 24.90 6.25 -1.80
CA TYR A 502 24.79 6.04 -3.24
C TYR A 502 24.97 7.36 -4.01
N ASP A 503 25.77 7.34 -5.07
CA ASP A 503 25.78 8.36 -6.11
C ASP A 503 24.54 8.17 -7.00
N VAL A 504 23.40 8.65 -6.50
CA VAL A 504 22.09 8.52 -7.15
C VAL A 504 22.09 9.10 -8.58
N PRO A 505 22.69 10.28 -8.86
CA PRO A 505 22.83 10.79 -10.23
C PRO A 505 23.53 9.82 -11.18
N LEU A 506 24.68 9.25 -10.77
CA LEU A 506 25.42 8.28 -11.58
C LEU A 506 24.59 7.01 -11.86
N VAL A 507 23.91 6.50 -10.84
CA VAL A 507 23.03 5.33 -10.96
C VAL A 507 21.90 5.59 -11.94
N ASN A 508 21.27 6.76 -11.87
CA ASN A 508 20.18 7.14 -12.77
C ASN A 508 20.62 7.23 -14.21
N GLU A 509 21.78 7.84 -14.46
CA GLU A 509 22.33 7.93 -15.80
C GLU A 509 22.68 6.55 -16.36
N LEU A 510 23.32 5.69 -15.55
CA LEU A 510 23.67 4.33 -15.95
C LEU A 510 22.44 3.52 -16.36
N ILE A 511 21.39 3.52 -15.54
CA ILE A 511 20.15 2.77 -15.83
C ILE A 511 19.43 3.36 -17.05
N ALA A 512 19.33 4.69 -17.17
CA ALA A 512 18.74 5.34 -18.33
C ALA A 512 19.49 5.00 -19.62
N LYS A 513 20.83 4.93 -19.55
CA LYS A 513 21.70 4.55 -20.66
C LYS A 513 21.51 3.09 -21.06
N ILE A 514 21.52 2.16 -20.10
CA ILE A 514 21.28 0.73 -20.37
C ILE A 514 19.92 0.53 -21.05
N LEU A 515 18.86 1.16 -20.55
CA LEU A 515 17.52 1.06 -21.15
C LEU A 515 17.46 1.66 -22.55
N THR A 516 18.20 2.73 -22.80
CA THR A 516 18.28 3.37 -24.12
C THR A 516 19.04 2.51 -25.12
N ASP A 517 20.19 1.96 -24.73
CA ASP A 517 20.99 1.06 -25.57
C ASP A 517 20.21 -0.24 -25.90
N LEU A 518 19.31 -0.67 -25.01
CA LEU A 518 18.38 -1.80 -25.24
C LEU A 518 17.15 -1.43 -26.10
N ASN A 519 17.02 -0.18 -26.55
CA ASN A 519 15.83 0.37 -27.21
C ASN A 519 14.53 0.11 -26.41
N CYS A 520 14.61 0.07 -25.09
CA CYS A 520 13.43 -0.05 -24.25
C CYS A 520 12.67 1.29 -24.25
N THR A 521 11.35 1.25 -24.19
CA THR A 521 10.49 2.45 -24.05
C THR A 521 10.11 2.74 -22.60
N GLU A 522 10.25 1.78 -21.70
CA GLU A 522 9.95 1.93 -20.27
C GLU A 522 11.14 2.55 -19.52
N ARG A 523 10.87 3.29 -18.45
CA ARG A 523 11.87 3.99 -17.64
C ARG A 523 11.56 3.85 -16.17
N PHE A 524 12.59 3.98 -15.34
CA PHE A 524 12.44 4.26 -13.91
C PHE A 524 12.18 5.76 -13.75
N LEU A 525 10.96 6.11 -13.35
CA LEU A 525 10.53 7.50 -13.21
C LEU A 525 10.63 7.91 -11.74
N PRO A 526 11.41 8.95 -11.40
CA PRO A 526 11.60 9.34 -10.02
C PRO A 526 10.31 9.85 -9.39
N VAL A 527 10.11 9.53 -8.12
CA VAL A 527 9.09 10.12 -7.26
C VAL A 527 9.79 10.85 -6.13
N ASN A 528 9.38 12.09 -5.87
CA ASN A 528 9.91 12.87 -4.77
C ASN A 528 9.33 12.37 -3.45
N THR A 529 10.18 11.85 -2.56
CA THR A 529 9.80 11.39 -1.22
C THR A 529 9.92 12.49 -0.17
N GLY A 530 10.66 13.57 -0.45
CA GLY A 530 10.93 14.67 0.49
C GLY A 530 11.98 14.36 1.56
N ASP A 531 12.66 13.21 1.47
CA ASP A 531 13.67 12.75 2.41
C ASP A 531 14.86 12.09 1.67
N GLN A 532 15.69 11.33 2.41
CA GLN A 532 16.84 10.61 1.86
C GLN A 532 16.48 9.33 1.10
N ALA A 533 15.23 8.86 1.19
CA ALA A 533 14.80 7.69 0.45
C ALA A 533 14.69 8.04 -1.04
N VAL A 534 15.14 7.13 -1.89
CA VAL A 534 14.98 7.23 -3.33
C VAL A 534 13.83 6.34 -3.73
N MET A 535 12.89 6.84 -4.55
CA MET A 535 11.77 6.05 -5.04
C MET A 535 11.59 6.22 -6.56
N TYR A 536 11.39 5.12 -7.26
CA TYR A 536 11.08 5.09 -8.69
C TYR A 536 9.83 4.26 -8.97
N VAL A 537 9.10 4.65 -10.00
CA VAL A 537 8.07 3.81 -10.62
C VAL A 537 8.55 3.37 -12.00
N PHE A 538 8.59 2.06 -12.25
CA PHE A 538 8.95 1.50 -13.54
C PHE A 538 7.75 1.39 -14.48
N GLY A 539 7.89 1.97 -15.67
CA GLY A 539 6.93 1.78 -16.76
C GLY A 539 7.07 2.80 -17.89
N TYR A 540 6.10 2.80 -18.80
CA TYR A 540 6.11 3.69 -19.95
C TYR A 540 5.84 5.16 -19.52
N PRO A 541 6.74 6.12 -19.82
CA PRO A 541 6.62 7.51 -19.33
C PRO A 541 5.28 8.17 -19.59
N ALA A 542 4.71 8.04 -20.80
CA ALA A 542 3.44 8.67 -21.14
C ALA A 542 2.23 8.13 -20.35
N LYS A 543 2.34 6.91 -19.79
CA LYS A 543 1.29 6.28 -18.97
C LYS A 543 1.47 6.57 -17.48
N VAL A 544 2.71 6.52 -17.00
CA VAL A 544 3.01 6.58 -15.57
C VAL A 544 3.23 8.01 -15.06
N HIS A 545 3.89 8.88 -15.82
CA HIS A 545 4.20 10.24 -15.40
C HIS A 545 2.94 11.08 -15.05
N PRO A 546 1.81 10.98 -15.79
CA PRO A 546 0.57 11.65 -15.39
C PRO A 546 0.03 11.21 -14.03
N LEU A 547 0.20 9.92 -13.67
CA LEU A 547 -0.23 9.40 -12.37
C LEU A 547 0.65 9.91 -11.24
N ILE A 548 1.98 9.89 -11.42
CA ILE A 548 2.94 10.46 -10.46
C ILE A 548 2.59 11.93 -10.19
N LYS A 549 2.46 12.74 -11.25
CA LYS A 549 2.13 14.17 -11.13
C LYS A 549 0.75 14.43 -10.54
N LYS A 550 -0.20 13.51 -10.68
CA LYS A 550 -1.56 13.72 -10.17
C LYS A 550 -1.70 13.30 -8.71
N TYR A 551 -0.98 12.27 -8.29
CA TYR A 551 -1.23 11.59 -7.01
C TYR A 551 -0.03 11.59 -6.05
N LEU A 552 1.20 11.75 -6.54
CA LEU A 552 2.44 11.59 -5.76
C LEU A 552 3.32 12.85 -5.72
N SER A 553 3.02 13.88 -6.51
CA SER A 553 3.73 15.16 -6.40
C SER A 553 3.11 16.00 -5.30
N PHE A 554 3.85 16.15 -4.20
CA PHE A 554 3.54 17.05 -3.09
C PHE A 554 3.93 18.49 -3.41
#